data_AF-A0A438IMV7-F1
#
_entry.id   AF-A0A438IMV7-F1
#
_cell.length_a   1.000
_cell.length_b   1.000
_cell.length_c   1.000
_cell.angle_alpha   90.00
_cell.angle_beta   90.00
_cell.angle_gamma   90.00
#
_symmetry.space_group_name_H-M   'P 1'
#
loop_
_entity.id
_entity.type
_entity.pdbx_description
1 polymer ?
#
loop_
_entity_poly.entity_id
_entity_poly.type
_entity_poly.pdbx_seq_one_letter_code
_entity_poly.pdbx_strand_id
1 'polypeptide(L)'
;MLKTLERYQKCSYGAVEVSRPSKELEFSCLQQSSYREYLKLKSKFEALQRTQRYLMQQPDFIHEIFDPEYSRNLLGEDLGPLNTKELEQLERQLETSLKQVRSTKTQFMLDQLSDLQNKEQVLVESNKALTRKLDEISVKNHLQLSWESGEQSMPYGHQQAQSQGFFQPLECNPTLQIGYNPAGSSQLSAPSNAQNVNGFIPGWML
;
A
#
# COMPACT_ATOMS: atom_id res chain seq x y z
N MET A 1 17.03 -19.21 60.02
CA MET A 1 17.74 -19.15 58.73
C MET A 1 16.90 -19.74 57.58
N LEU A 2 16.30 -20.94 57.72
CA LEU A 2 15.42 -21.54 56.68
C LEU A 2 14.24 -20.65 56.24
N LYS A 3 13.55 -20.01 57.19
CA LYS A 3 12.36 -19.16 56.90
C LYS A 3 12.67 -17.93 56.03
N THR A 4 13.93 -17.48 56.03
CA THR A 4 14.38 -16.35 55.21
C THR A 4 14.69 -16.80 53.79
N LEU A 5 15.32 -17.97 53.65
CA LEU A 5 15.58 -18.63 52.36
C LEU A 5 14.27 -18.98 51.63
N GLU A 6 13.28 -19.50 52.36
CA GLU A 6 11.98 -19.86 51.81
C GLU A 6 11.21 -18.64 51.29
N ARG A 7 11.34 -17.50 51.98
CA ARG A 7 10.76 -16.21 51.57
C ARG A 7 11.46 -15.67 50.31
N TYR A 8 12.79 -15.79 50.24
CA TYR A 8 13.56 -15.37 49.07
C TYR A 8 13.23 -16.24 47.84
N GLN A 9 13.06 -17.55 48.02
CA GLN A 9 12.67 -18.47 46.95
C GLN A 9 11.26 -18.14 46.41
N LYS A 10 10.29 -17.85 47.28
CA LYS A 10 8.95 -17.43 46.86
C LYS A 10 8.94 -16.08 46.13
N CYS A 11 9.72 -15.10 46.58
CA CYS A 11 9.78 -13.77 45.94
C CYS A 11 10.57 -13.78 44.63
N SER A 12 11.61 -14.61 44.50
CA SER A 12 12.47 -14.69 43.31
C SER A 12 11.89 -15.57 42.20
N TYR A 13 11.19 -16.66 42.55
CA TYR A 13 10.68 -17.64 41.58
C TYR A 13 9.15 -17.65 41.44
N GLY A 14 8.39 -17.07 42.38
CA GLY A 14 6.92 -17.06 42.34
C GLY A 14 6.32 -16.25 41.18
N ALA A 15 7.00 -15.20 40.72
CA ALA A 15 6.57 -14.41 39.56
C ALA A 15 6.90 -15.09 38.21
N VAL A 16 7.94 -15.93 38.19
CA VAL A 16 8.39 -16.67 37.01
C VAL A 16 7.43 -17.83 36.71
N GLU A 17 6.95 -18.55 37.72
CA GLU A 17 6.02 -19.68 37.58
C GLU A 17 4.63 -19.26 37.05
N VAL A 18 4.10 -18.12 37.50
CA VAL A 18 2.75 -17.65 37.10
C VAL A 18 2.72 -17.07 35.67
N SER A 19 3.86 -16.61 35.14
CA SER A 19 3.96 -16.03 33.79
C SER A 19 4.50 -17.00 32.72
N ARG A 20 4.98 -18.19 33.13
CA ARG A 20 5.55 -19.23 32.26
C ARG A 20 4.51 -19.95 31.38
N PRO A 21 3.36 -20.42 31.91
CA PRO A 21 2.46 -21.27 31.13
C PRO A 21 1.83 -20.52 29.94
N SER A 22 1.52 -19.23 30.05
CA SER A 22 0.99 -18.45 28.92
C SER A 22 2.02 -18.22 27.81
N LYS A 23 3.28 -17.91 28.15
CA LYS A 23 4.34 -17.69 27.15
C LYS A 23 4.77 -18.99 26.47
N GLU A 24 4.77 -20.10 27.20
CA GLU A 24 5.07 -21.44 26.68
C GLU A 24 3.93 -21.97 25.79
N LEU A 25 2.67 -21.68 26.15
CA LEU A 25 1.51 -22.00 25.33
C LEU A 25 1.48 -21.17 24.03
N GLU A 26 1.76 -19.86 24.09
CA GLU A 26 1.91 -19.01 22.90
C GLU A 26 3.05 -19.49 22.00
N PHE A 27 4.21 -19.85 22.58
CA PHE A 27 5.33 -20.39 21.82
C PHE A 27 4.96 -21.71 21.12
N SER A 28 4.22 -22.59 21.81
CA SER A 28 3.73 -23.84 21.22
C SER A 28 2.72 -23.59 20.07
N CYS A 29 1.86 -22.57 20.21
CA CYS A 29 0.84 -22.23 19.23
C CYS A 29 1.46 -21.59 17.98
N LEU A 30 2.45 -20.70 18.16
CA LEU A 30 3.25 -20.12 17.07
C LEU A 30 4.10 -21.18 16.34
N GLN A 31 4.66 -22.13 17.07
CA GLN A 31 5.38 -23.25 16.47
C GLN A 31 4.44 -24.17 15.68
N GLN A 32 3.24 -24.42 16.20
CA GLN A 32 2.20 -25.17 15.50
C GLN A 32 1.69 -24.44 14.25
N SER A 33 1.49 -23.12 14.31
CA SER A 33 1.08 -22.33 13.14
C SER A 33 2.17 -22.30 12.07
N SER A 34 3.43 -22.12 12.46
CA SER A 34 4.58 -22.17 11.55
C SER A 34 4.70 -23.53 10.87
N TYR A 35 4.58 -24.63 11.63
CA TYR A 35 4.60 -25.99 11.08
C TYR A 35 3.44 -26.25 10.11
N ARG A 36 2.24 -25.74 10.42
CA ARG A 36 1.07 -25.84 9.54
C ARG A 36 1.29 -25.10 8.22
N GLU A 37 1.83 -23.90 8.24
CA GLU A 37 2.16 -23.15 7.02
C GLU A 37 3.28 -23.84 6.22
N TYR A 38 4.29 -24.39 6.90
CA TYR A 38 5.32 -25.21 6.25
C TYR A 38 4.73 -26.42 5.53
N LEU A 39 3.79 -27.15 6.14
CA LEU A 39 3.14 -28.29 5.48
C LEU A 39 2.34 -27.89 4.24
N LYS A 40 1.65 -26.74 4.29
CA LYS A 40 0.98 -26.18 3.10
C LYS A 40 1.98 -25.81 2.01
N LEU A 41 3.12 -25.21 2.38
CA LEU A 41 4.16 -24.87 1.44
C LEU A 41 4.78 -26.12 0.82
N LYS A 42 5.05 -27.14 1.64
CA LYS A 42 5.58 -28.43 1.22
C LYS A 42 4.64 -29.13 0.24
N SER A 43 3.33 -29.15 0.50
CA SER A 43 2.37 -29.76 -0.43
C SER A 43 2.31 -29.04 -1.77
N LYS A 44 2.35 -27.70 -1.76
CA LYS A 44 2.43 -26.87 -2.98
C LYS A 44 3.73 -27.14 -3.74
N PHE A 45 4.86 -27.21 -3.05
CA PHE A 45 6.16 -27.52 -3.65
C PHE A 45 6.15 -28.90 -4.30
N GLU A 46 5.64 -29.93 -3.62
CA GLU A 46 5.57 -31.27 -4.20
C GLU A 46 4.62 -31.33 -5.41
N ALA A 47 3.50 -30.61 -5.37
CA ALA A 47 2.60 -30.49 -6.52
C ALA A 47 3.32 -29.84 -7.71
N LEU A 48 4.00 -28.71 -7.46
CA LEU A 48 4.80 -28.01 -8.48
C LEU A 48 5.90 -28.92 -9.05
N GLN A 49 6.60 -29.66 -8.19
CA GLN A 49 7.67 -30.57 -8.61
C GLN A 49 7.13 -31.77 -9.39
N ARG A 50 5.93 -32.27 -9.07
CA ARG A 50 5.24 -33.30 -9.87
C ARG A 50 4.88 -32.76 -11.25
N THR A 51 4.33 -31.55 -11.32
CA THR A 51 4.04 -30.89 -12.61
C THR A 51 5.31 -30.67 -13.42
N GLN A 52 6.38 -30.17 -12.81
CA GLN A 52 7.67 -29.99 -13.47
C GLN A 52 8.21 -31.32 -14.03
N ARG A 53 8.16 -32.41 -13.25
CA ARG A 53 8.54 -33.75 -13.73
C ARG A 53 7.63 -34.27 -14.84
N TYR A 54 6.34 -33.96 -14.81
CA TYR A 54 5.40 -34.33 -15.86
C TYR A 54 5.74 -33.59 -17.17
N LEU A 55 5.99 -32.29 -17.07
CA LEU A 55 6.38 -31.45 -18.20
C LEU A 55 7.75 -31.86 -18.78
N MET A 56 8.73 -32.21 -17.93
CA MET A 56 10.03 -32.74 -18.39
C MET A 56 9.96 -34.15 -19.00
N GLN A 57 8.85 -34.88 -18.84
CA GLN A 57 8.66 -36.21 -19.44
C GLN A 57 7.87 -36.16 -20.76
N GLN A 58 7.34 -34.99 -21.14
CA GLN A 58 6.68 -34.80 -22.43
C GLN A 58 7.76 -34.61 -23.51
N PRO A 59 7.87 -35.51 -24.51
CA PRO A 59 8.93 -35.45 -25.54
C PRO A 59 8.86 -34.16 -26.37
N ASP A 60 7.67 -33.58 -26.54
CA ASP A 60 7.45 -32.34 -27.29
C ASP A 60 7.77 -31.09 -26.46
N PHE A 61 7.70 -31.17 -25.13
CA PHE A 61 7.79 -30.01 -24.24
C PHE A 61 9.23 -29.51 -24.04
N ILE A 62 10.21 -30.42 -24.08
CA ILE A 62 11.64 -30.04 -24.03
C ILE A 62 12.05 -29.38 -25.34
N HIS A 63 11.50 -29.80 -26.48
CA HIS A 63 11.72 -29.11 -27.74
C HIS A 63 11.04 -27.73 -27.70
N GLU A 64 9.78 -27.62 -27.30
CA GLU A 64 9.06 -26.34 -27.38
C GLU A 64 9.59 -25.24 -26.42
N ILE A 65 10.10 -25.59 -25.23
CA ILE A 65 10.65 -24.59 -24.28
C ILE A 65 12.15 -24.33 -24.45
N PHE A 66 12.92 -25.36 -24.82
CA PHE A 66 14.39 -25.27 -24.88
C PHE A 66 14.94 -25.18 -26.31
N ASP A 67 14.08 -25.21 -27.32
CA ASP A 67 14.47 -24.90 -28.69
C ASP A 67 14.73 -23.41 -28.83
N PRO A 68 15.99 -23.01 -29.07
CA PRO A 68 16.34 -21.62 -29.25
C PRO A 68 15.71 -21.03 -30.52
N GLU A 69 15.32 -21.83 -31.51
CA GLU A 69 14.56 -21.34 -32.68
C GLU A 69 13.15 -20.91 -32.28
N TYR A 70 12.48 -21.64 -31.40
CA TYR A 70 11.12 -21.31 -30.96
C TYR A 70 11.06 -19.96 -30.22
N SER A 71 12.03 -19.70 -29.33
CA SER A 71 12.15 -18.41 -28.65
C SER A 71 12.41 -17.27 -29.64
N ARG A 72 13.29 -17.48 -30.62
CA ARG A 72 13.57 -16.51 -31.69
C ARG A 72 12.32 -16.22 -32.51
N ASN A 73 11.57 -17.24 -32.90
CA ASN A 73 10.30 -17.09 -33.62
C ASN A 73 9.27 -16.30 -32.80
N LEU A 74 9.13 -16.56 -31.50
CA LEU A 74 8.26 -15.78 -30.61
C LEU A 74 8.67 -14.30 -30.50
N LEU A 75 9.96 -14.01 -30.70
CA LEU A 75 10.51 -12.65 -30.76
C LEU A 75 10.42 -12.04 -32.17
N GLY A 76 9.94 -12.79 -33.16
CA GLY A 76 9.84 -12.38 -34.56
C GLY A 76 11.14 -12.54 -35.36
N GLU A 77 12.12 -13.27 -34.83
CA GLU A 77 13.38 -13.60 -35.48
C GLU A 77 13.29 -14.94 -36.22
N ASP A 78 14.16 -15.16 -37.21
CA ASP A 78 14.29 -16.42 -37.98
C ASP A 78 12.98 -17.02 -38.54
N LEU A 79 12.03 -16.17 -38.95
CA LEU A 79 10.71 -16.62 -39.44
C LEU A 79 10.72 -17.31 -40.83
N GLY A 80 11.83 -17.21 -41.58
CA GLY A 80 11.96 -17.70 -42.95
C GLY A 80 11.67 -19.19 -43.19
N PRO A 81 12.01 -20.11 -42.26
CA PRO A 81 11.69 -21.54 -42.37
C PRO A 81 10.21 -21.88 -42.11
N LEU A 82 9.43 -20.98 -41.50
CA LEU A 82 8.02 -21.26 -41.19
C LEU A 82 7.15 -21.12 -42.44
N ASN A 83 6.21 -22.05 -42.60
CA ASN A 83 5.17 -21.93 -43.61
C ASN A 83 4.01 -21.04 -43.11
N THR A 84 3.08 -20.71 -44.00
CA THR A 84 1.97 -19.78 -43.70
C THR A 84 1.08 -20.25 -42.54
N LYS A 85 0.83 -21.56 -42.40
CA LYS A 85 0.00 -22.10 -41.32
C LYS A 85 0.68 -21.97 -39.96
N GLU A 86 1.99 -22.21 -39.92
CA GLU A 86 2.78 -22.11 -38.70
C GLU A 86 2.91 -20.64 -38.27
N LEU A 87 3.08 -19.73 -39.22
CA LEU A 87 3.12 -18.29 -38.96
C LEU A 87 1.78 -17.77 -38.41
N GLU A 88 0.66 -18.19 -39.00
CA GLU A 88 -0.68 -17.87 -38.48
C GLU A 88 -0.90 -18.46 -37.07
N GLN A 89 -0.38 -19.65 -36.79
CA GLN A 89 -0.46 -20.24 -35.45
C GLN A 89 0.34 -19.44 -34.43
N LEU A 90 1.56 -19.03 -34.79
CA LEU A 90 2.42 -18.20 -33.97
C LEU A 90 1.76 -16.85 -33.67
N GLU A 91 1.17 -16.21 -34.67
CA GLU A 91 0.42 -14.95 -34.51
C GLU A 91 -0.75 -15.10 -33.53
N ARG A 92 -1.60 -16.12 -33.71
CA ARG A 92 -2.73 -16.38 -32.80
C ARG A 92 -2.27 -16.65 -31.36
N GLN A 93 -1.15 -17.34 -31.20
CA GLN A 93 -0.57 -17.63 -29.89
C GLN A 93 -0.08 -16.35 -29.20
N LEU A 94 0.66 -15.50 -29.92
CA LEU A 94 1.13 -14.21 -29.42
C LEU A 94 -0.04 -13.28 -29.08
N GLU A 95 -1.06 -13.23 -29.92
CA GLU A 95 -2.27 -12.42 -29.69
C GLU A 95 -2.98 -12.86 -28.40
N THR A 96 -3.20 -14.17 -28.25
CA THR A 96 -3.88 -14.74 -27.07
C THR A 96 -3.10 -14.45 -25.79
N SER A 97 -1.78 -14.69 -25.81
CA SER A 97 -0.90 -14.44 -24.66
C SER A 97 -0.85 -12.96 -24.30
N LEU A 98 -0.68 -12.07 -25.29
CA LEU A 98 -0.65 -10.63 -25.08
C LEU A 98 -1.97 -10.11 -24.50
N LYS A 99 -3.11 -10.61 -25.01
CA LYS A 99 -4.43 -10.30 -24.48
C LYS A 99 -4.56 -10.72 -23.02
N GLN A 100 -4.07 -11.92 -22.68
CA GLN A 100 -4.08 -12.42 -21.30
C GLN A 100 -3.18 -11.58 -20.38
N VAL A 101 -1.95 -11.25 -20.80
CA VAL A 101 -1.03 -10.39 -20.03
C VAL A 101 -1.65 -9.02 -19.77
N ARG A 102 -2.22 -8.38 -20.79
CA ARG A 102 -2.90 -7.09 -20.65
C ARG A 102 -4.10 -7.17 -19.71
N SER A 103 -4.92 -8.21 -19.84
CA SER A 103 -6.07 -8.44 -18.98
C SER A 103 -5.64 -8.58 -17.51
N THR A 104 -4.68 -9.47 -17.23
CA THR A 104 -4.16 -9.70 -15.88
C THR A 104 -3.55 -8.44 -15.29
N LYS A 105 -2.75 -7.69 -16.08
CA LYS A 105 -2.15 -6.43 -15.62
C LYS A 105 -3.22 -5.38 -15.29
N THR A 106 -4.25 -5.29 -16.13
CA THR A 106 -5.38 -4.36 -15.92
C THR A 106 -6.16 -4.72 -14.67
N GLN A 107 -6.51 -6.00 -14.50
CA GLN A 107 -7.22 -6.48 -13.32
C GLN A 107 -6.42 -6.20 -12.05
N PHE A 108 -5.12 -6.50 -12.05
CA PHE A 108 -4.25 -6.21 -10.91
C PHE A 108 -4.24 -4.71 -10.55
N MET A 109 -4.14 -3.82 -11.54
CA MET A 109 -4.16 -2.37 -11.28
C MET A 109 -5.52 -1.92 -10.74
N LEU A 110 -6.63 -2.49 -11.23
CA LEU A 110 -7.97 -2.20 -10.71
C LEU A 110 -8.15 -2.68 -9.27
N ASP A 111 -7.64 -3.88 -8.95
CA ASP A 111 -7.69 -4.43 -7.59
C ASP A 111 -6.88 -3.55 -6.62
N GLN A 112 -5.67 -3.14 -7.01
CA GLN A 112 -4.85 -2.22 -6.21
C GLN A 112 -5.53 -0.86 -6.00
N LEU A 113 -6.19 -0.33 -7.03
CA LEU A 113 -6.92 0.93 -6.93
C LEU A 113 -8.09 0.80 -5.92
N SER A 114 -8.85 -0.28 -6.01
CA SER A 114 -9.96 -0.58 -5.09
C SER A 114 -9.47 -0.71 -3.64
N ASP A 115 -8.38 -1.44 -3.41
CA ASP A 115 -7.78 -1.60 -2.09
C ASP A 115 -7.33 -0.26 -1.48
N LEU A 116 -6.74 0.61 -2.30
CA LEU A 116 -6.31 1.94 -1.86
C LEU A 116 -7.51 2.84 -1.56
N GLN A 117 -8.54 2.83 -2.40
CA GLN A 117 -9.78 3.59 -2.17
C GLN A 117 -10.49 3.14 -0.89
N ASN A 118 -10.53 1.84 -0.62
CA ASN A 118 -11.10 1.31 0.63
C ASN A 118 -10.30 1.78 1.86
N LYS A 119 -8.96 1.77 1.77
CA LYS A 119 -8.09 2.28 2.85
C LYS A 119 -8.28 3.77 3.06
N GLU A 120 -8.35 4.55 1.99
CA GLU A 120 -8.64 5.99 2.05
C GLU A 120 -9.97 6.24 2.78
N GLN A 121 -11.03 5.53 2.39
CA GLN A 121 -12.35 5.66 3.02
C GLN A 121 -12.30 5.36 4.52
N VAL A 122 -11.68 4.24 4.92
CA VAL A 122 -11.53 3.86 6.33
C VAL A 122 -10.75 4.91 7.13
N LEU A 123 -9.69 5.47 6.54
CA LEU A 123 -8.89 6.52 7.18
C LEU A 123 -9.68 7.81 7.32
N VAL A 124 -10.44 8.21 6.29
CA VAL A 124 -11.31 9.40 6.33
C VAL A 124 -12.39 9.25 7.41
N GLU A 125 -13.03 8.09 7.51
CA GLU A 125 -14.03 7.82 8.54
C GLU A 125 -13.43 7.83 9.95
N SER A 126 -12.26 7.21 10.12
CA SER A 126 -11.54 7.21 11.40
C SER A 126 -11.11 8.62 11.80
N ASN A 127 -10.59 9.41 10.87
CA ASN A 127 -10.19 10.79 11.11
C ASN A 127 -11.41 11.65 11.50
N LYS A 128 -12.52 11.56 10.77
CA LYS A 128 -13.80 12.21 11.12
C LYS A 128 -14.27 11.84 12.53
N ALA A 129 -14.18 10.57 12.91
CA ALA A 129 -14.56 10.12 14.25
C ALA A 129 -13.65 10.70 15.33
N LEU A 130 -12.34 10.81 15.08
CA LEU A 130 -11.38 11.42 16.00
C LEU A 130 -11.62 12.94 16.13
N THR A 131 -11.89 13.64 15.05
CA THR A 131 -12.23 15.08 15.09
C THR A 131 -13.45 15.32 15.99
N ARG A 132 -14.53 14.54 15.81
CA ARG A 132 -15.72 14.65 16.69
C ARG A 132 -15.39 14.41 18.16
N LYS A 133 -14.59 13.38 18.46
CA LYS A 133 -14.16 13.10 19.85
C LYS A 133 -13.33 14.25 20.43
N LEU A 134 -12.48 14.88 19.63
CA LEU A 134 -11.68 16.02 20.05
C LEU A 134 -12.54 17.25 20.33
N ASP A 135 -13.55 17.50 19.49
CA ASP A 135 -14.54 18.56 19.70
C ASP A 135 -15.36 18.29 20.97
N GLU A 136 -15.82 17.07 21.21
CA GLU A 136 -16.53 16.67 22.44
C GLU A 136 -15.69 16.88 23.70
N ILE A 137 -14.40 16.50 23.67
CA ILE A 137 -13.47 16.72 24.79
C ILE A 137 -13.22 18.21 24.99
N SER A 138 -13.03 18.98 23.92
CA SER A 138 -12.87 20.44 23.97
C SER A 138 -14.07 21.12 24.62
N VAL A 139 -15.28 20.79 24.18
CA VAL A 139 -16.54 21.31 24.76
C VAL A 139 -16.67 20.90 26.22
N LYS A 140 -16.37 19.65 26.58
CA LYS A 140 -16.40 19.17 27.98
C LYS A 140 -15.39 19.92 28.86
N ASN A 141 -14.17 20.17 28.36
CA ASN A 141 -13.16 20.93 29.07
C ASN A 141 -13.57 22.40 29.24
N HIS A 142 -14.15 23.03 28.20
CA HIS A 142 -14.68 24.39 28.30
C HIS A 142 -15.86 24.50 29.27
N LEU A 143 -16.76 23.52 29.30
CA LEU A 143 -17.84 23.45 30.30
C LEU A 143 -17.27 23.23 31.72
N GLN A 144 -16.32 22.33 31.91
CA GLN A 144 -15.72 22.06 33.22
C GLN A 144 -15.03 23.31 33.80
N LEU A 145 -14.28 24.06 32.98
CA LEU A 145 -13.71 25.36 33.36
C LEU A 145 -14.78 26.42 33.66
N SER A 146 -15.92 26.38 32.97
CA SER A 146 -17.06 27.27 33.23
C SER A 146 -17.77 26.96 34.56
N TRP A 147 -17.75 25.71 35.03
CA TRP A 147 -18.34 25.31 36.32
C TRP A 147 -17.35 25.46 37.50
N GLU A 148 -16.04 25.40 37.26
CA GLU A 148 -15.00 25.72 38.25
C GLU A 148 -14.86 27.24 38.51
N SER A 149 -15.44 28.09 37.66
CA SER A 149 -15.48 29.56 37.85
C SER A 149 -16.62 30.03 38.77
N GLY A 150 -17.28 29.12 39.51
CA GLY A 150 -18.39 29.42 40.41
C GLY A 150 -18.00 29.75 41.85
N GLU A 151 -16.78 29.45 42.29
CA GLU A 151 -16.38 29.70 43.68
C GLU A 151 -14.95 30.24 43.76
N GLN A 152 -14.82 31.34 44.52
CA GLN A 152 -13.59 32.01 44.97
C GLN A 152 -13.11 33.21 44.11
N SER A 153 -13.71 34.34 44.46
CA SER A 153 -13.09 35.66 44.63
C SER A 153 -11.55 35.68 44.69
N MET A 154 -10.90 36.43 43.79
CA MET A 154 -10.10 37.65 44.07
C MET A 154 -9.34 38.09 42.79
N PRO A 155 -9.25 39.40 42.48
CA PRO A 155 -8.63 39.89 41.25
C PRO A 155 -7.17 40.27 41.49
N TYR A 156 -6.23 39.56 40.86
CA TYR A 156 -4.86 40.06 40.70
C TYR A 156 -4.27 39.67 39.35
N GLY A 157 -3.79 40.69 38.62
CA GLY A 157 -2.61 40.57 37.78
C GLY A 157 -2.82 40.10 36.35
N HIS A 158 -3.21 41.03 35.48
CA HIS A 158 -2.92 40.98 34.05
C HIS A 158 -1.40 40.90 33.81
N GLN A 159 -0.89 39.77 33.31
CA GLN A 159 0.35 39.73 32.53
C GLN A 159 0.24 38.72 31.39
N GLN A 160 -0.10 39.28 30.24
CA GLN A 160 -0.02 38.66 28.92
C GLN A 160 1.47 38.59 28.53
N ALA A 161 2.13 37.46 28.80
CA ALA A 161 3.48 37.21 28.28
C ALA A 161 3.36 36.84 26.79
N GLN A 162 3.57 37.85 25.93
CA GLN A 162 3.80 37.67 24.51
C GLN A 162 5.12 36.91 24.30
N SER A 163 5.03 35.60 24.05
CA SER A 163 6.10 34.85 23.40
C SER A 163 5.89 34.93 21.90
N GLN A 164 6.34 36.03 21.28
CA GLN A 164 6.60 36.07 19.85
C GLN A 164 7.77 35.13 19.52
N GLY A 165 7.61 34.32 18.48
CA GLY A 165 8.74 33.82 17.69
C GLY A 165 8.90 32.30 17.61
N PHE A 166 7.96 31.62 16.94
CA PHE A 166 8.26 30.61 15.91
C PHE A 166 6.92 30.06 15.43
N PHE A 167 6.45 30.48 14.25
CA PHE A 167 5.54 29.80 13.32
C PHE A 167 4.96 30.90 12.43
N GLN A 168 5.61 31.12 11.29
CA GLN A 168 5.04 31.91 10.22
C GLN A 168 3.94 31.05 9.55
N PRO A 169 2.68 31.49 9.48
CA PRO A 169 1.71 30.87 8.58
C PRO A 169 2.20 31.17 7.16
N LEU A 170 2.59 30.14 6.41
CA LEU A 170 2.80 30.29 4.98
C LEU A 170 1.44 30.67 4.38
N GLU A 171 1.33 31.90 3.89
CA GLU A 171 0.22 32.35 3.05
C GLU A 171 0.16 31.46 1.81
N CYS A 172 -0.85 30.60 1.75
CA CYS A 172 -1.21 29.88 0.53
C CYS A 172 -1.54 30.91 -0.55
N ASN A 173 -0.65 31.11 -1.51
CA ASN A 173 -0.96 31.85 -2.74
C ASN A 173 -2.11 31.15 -3.48
N PRO A 174 -3.24 31.82 -3.76
CA PRO A 174 -4.36 31.24 -4.46
C PRO A 174 -4.15 31.39 -5.99
N THR A 175 -3.18 30.68 -6.56
CA THR A 175 -2.89 30.79 -8.02
C THR A 175 -3.20 29.51 -8.81
N LEU A 176 -3.96 28.57 -8.24
CA LEU A 176 -4.51 27.45 -9.02
C LEU A 176 -6.02 27.57 -9.17
N GLN A 177 -6.46 28.66 -9.80
CA GLN A 177 -7.70 28.63 -10.58
C GLN A 177 -7.40 27.92 -11.91
N ILE A 178 -7.27 26.58 -11.89
CA ILE A 178 -7.47 25.79 -13.09
C ILE A 178 -8.98 25.84 -13.37
N GLY A 179 -9.32 26.41 -14.52
CA GLY A 179 -10.63 26.95 -14.84
C GLY A 179 -11.77 25.93 -14.81
N TYR A 180 -12.78 26.29 -14.01
CA TYR A 180 -14.17 25.94 -14.28
C TYR A 180 -14.72 27.05 -15.20
N ASN A 181 -15.08 26.72 -16.45
CA ASN A 181 -15.76 27.65 -17.36
C ASN A 181 -17.28 27.47 -17.23
N PRO A 182 -18.05 28.45 -16.71
CA PRO A 182 -19.45 28.60 -17.06
C PRO A 182 -19.57 29.63 -18.19
N ALA A 183 -20.12 29.17 -19.31
CA ALA A 183 -20.89 29.92 -20.30
C ALA A 183 -20.50 31.40 -20.60
N GLY A 184 -19.95 31.60 -21.80
CA GLY A 184 -20.45 32.57 -22.78
C GLY A 184 -20.21 34.07 -22.52
N SER A 185 -19.24 34.65 -23.22
CA SER A 185 -19.45 35.90 -23.98
C SER A 185 -18.28 36.19 -24.92
N SER A 186 -18.64 36.42 -26.18
CA SER A 186 -17.95 37.02 -27.32
C SER A 186 -16.70 37.89 -27.07
N GLN A 187 -15.65 37.71 -27.88
CA GLN A 187 -15.17 38.72 -28.84
C GLN A 187 -13.93 38.26 -29.65
N LEU A 188 -14.18 38.13 -30.95
CA LEU A 188 -13.33 38.31 -32.13
C LEU A 188 -11.88 38.79 -31.92
N SER A 189 -10.90 37.99 -32.36
CA SER A 189 -9.92 38.37 -33.40
C SER A 189 -8.88 37.26 -33.63
N ALA A 190 -8.61 36.99 -34.91
CA ALA A 190 -7.52 36.16 -35.44
C ALA A 190 -6.84 36.99 -36.56
N PRO A 191 -5.76 36.56 -37.24
CA PRO A 191 -4.68 35.60 -36.91
C PRO A 191 -3.27 36.19 -37.19
N SER A 192 -2.17 35.54 -36.77
CA SER A 192 -0.92 35.55 -37.56
C SER A 192 0.07 34.44 -37.17
N ASN A 193 0.65 33.87 -38.22
CA ASN A 193 1.62 32.78 -38.35
C ASN A 193 2.92 32.82 -37.52
N ALA A 194 3.52 31.61 -37.43
CA ALA A 194 4.93 31.24 -37.60
C ALA A 194 5.75 30.80 -36.36
N GLN A 195 6.01 29.49 -36.35
CA GLN A 195 7.29 28.80 -36.06
C GLN A 195 8.27 29.42 -35.05
N ASN A 196 8.50 28.73 -33.92
CA ASN A 196 9.85 28.56 -33.40
C ASN A 196 10.00 27.25 -32.60
N VAL A 197 11.08 26.54 -32.90
CA VAL A 197 11.49 25.25 -32.35
C VAL A 197 12.39 25.53 -31.15
N ASN A 198 12.03 25.09 -29.94
CA ASN A 198 13.01 24.72 -28.93
C ASN A 198 12.35 23.88 -27.82
N GLY A 199 12.89 22.66 -27.65
CA GLY A 199 12.39 21.66 -26.73
C GLY A 199 12.66 22.03 -25.27
N PHE A 200 11.59 22.10 -24.48
CA PHE A 200 11.67 22.02 -23.04
C PHE A 200 11.34 20.58 -22.62
N ILE A 201 12.37 19.84 -22.18
CA ILE A 201 12.17 18.58 -21.48
C ILE A 201 11.82 18.93 -20.02
N PRO A 202 10.69 18.44 -19.46
CA PRO A 202 10.33 18.77 -18.09
C PRO A 202 11.21 18.01 -17.08
N GLY A 203 11.54 18.65 -15.95
CA GLY A 203 12.51 18.22 -14.95
C GLY A 203 12.17 16.97 -14.11
N TRP A 204 11.29 16.08 -14.58
CA TRP A 204 11.11 14.73 -14.01
C TRP A 204 12.02 13.68 -14.68
N MET A 205 12.78 14.08 -15.70
CA MET A 205 13.67 13.23 -16.47
C MET A 205 15.16 13.40 -16.08
N LEU A 206 15.44 13.69 -14.81
CA LEU A 206 16.76 13.61 -14.16
C LEU A 206 16.68 12.76 -12.90
#